data_AF-A0A9C6X0H4-F1
#
_entry.id   AF-A0A9C6X0H4-F1
#
_cell.length_a   1.000
_cell.length_b   1.000
_cell.length_c   1.000
_cell.angle_alpha   90.00
_cell.angle_beta   90.00
_cell.angle_gamma   90.00
#
_symmetry.space_group_name_H-M   'P 1'
#
loop_
_entity.id
_entity.type
_entity.pdbx_description
1 polymer ?
#
loop_
_entity_poly.entity_id
_entity_poly.type
_entity_poly.pdbx_seq_one_letter_code
_entity_poly.pdbx_strand_id
1 'polypeptide(L)'
;MPYYYNKMRWLCRAKRFFDLCKILVGFLKERKIIATFPQLQNPELAFLDDVTEHVNSLNLSLQGKDNLIIDMFQSVISSEPKLGPLFSEIQKGNLFNFSHLKCLGLLSEQFQNECVVTLCNLREKFQSSFHDFRKLEIDIALFSDPFSVNMSDVPAELKLNLIDLQLDRAFLKDKISV
;
A
#
# COMPACT_ATOMS: atom_id res chain seq x y z
N MET A 1 -25.88 12.08 10.81
CA MET A 1 -24.47 11.72 10.56
C MET A 1 -24.25 11.65 9.05
N PRO A 2 -23.76 12.71 8.40
CA PRO A 2 -23.56 12.70 6.96
C PRO A 2 -22.31 11.87 6.62
N TYR A 3 -22.52 10.88 5.76
CA TYR A 3 -21.52 10.00 5.16
C TYR A 3 -20.30 10.79 4.66
N TYR A 4 -19.12 10.50 5.20
CA TYR A 4 -17.85 10.90 4.62
C TYR A 4 -17.79 10.40 3.17
N TYR A 5 -18.03 11.31 2.22
CA TYR A 5 -17.96 11.05 0.79
C TYR A 5 -16.49 10.87 0.41
N ASN A 6 -16.03 9.62 0.51
CA ASN A 6 -14.61 9.29 0.48
C ASN A 6 -14.02 9.51 -0.93
N LYS A 7 -12.98 10.36 -1.02
CA LYS A 7 -12.21 10.61 -2.25
C LYS A 7 -11.65 9.33 -2.87
N MET A 8 -11.60 8.22 -2.13
CA MET A 8 -11.06 6.93 -2.59
C MET A 8 -11.99 6.13 -3.54
N ARG A 9 -13.19 6.61 -3.86
CA ARG A 9 -14.09 5.96 -4.84
C ARG A 9 -13.46 5.80 -6.23
N TRP A 10 -12.52 6.65 -6.62
CA TRP A 10 -11.89 6.57 -7.94
C TRP A 10 -10.96 5.36 -8.07
N LEU A 11 -10.33 4.87 -6.99
CA LEU A 11 -9.47 3.68 -7.04
C LEU A 11 -10.28 2.41 -7.35
N CYS A 12 -11.42 2.23 -6.67
CA CYS A 12 -12.32 1.11 -6.99
C CYS A 12 -12.84 1.19 -8.43
N ARG A 13 -13.06 2.40 -8.96
CA ARG A 13 -13.45 2.62 -10.36
C ARG A 13 -12.30 2.32 -11.32
N ALA A 14 -11.07 2.72 -10.99
CA ALA A 14 -9.88 2.43 -11.78
C ALA A 14 -9.65 0.91 -11.85
N LYS A 15 -9.71 0.20 -10.73
CA LYS A 15 -9.62 -1.27 -10.72
C LYS A 15 -10.68 -1.92 -11.60
N ARG A 16 -11.94 -1.48 -11.49
CA ARG A 16 -13.03 -1.98 -12.34
C ARG A 16 -12.80 -1.68 -13.82
N PHE A 17 -12.29 -0.50 -14.14
CA PHE A 17 -11.96 -0.12 -15.50
C PHE A 17 -10.87 -1.04 -16.07
N PHE A 18 -9.80 -1.27 -15.33
CA PHE A 18 -8.73 -2.16 -15.74
C PHE A 18 -9.19 -3.62 -15.88
N ASP A 19 -10.04 -4.11 -14.98
CA ASP A 19 -10.64 -5.45 -15.10
C ASP A 19 -11.48 -5.59 -16.38
N LEU A 20 -12.25 -4.56 -16.73
CA LEU A 20 -12.97 -4.51 -18.01
C LEU A 20 -12.00 -4.49 -19.20
N CYS A 21 -10.90 -3.75 -19.13
CA CYS A 21 -9.86 -3.75 -20.15
C CYS A 21 -9.26 -5.16 -20.33
N LYS A 22 -8.98 -5.90 -19.25
CA LYS A 22 -8.47 -7.29 -19.32
C LYS A 22 -9.43 -8.20 -20.09
N ILE A 23 -10.72 -8.15 -19.74
CA ILE A 23 -11.78 -8.92 -20.40
C ILE A 23 -11.87 -8.54 -21.88
N LEU A 24 -11.90 -7.24 -22.18
CA LEU A 24 -11.99 -6.73 -23.54
C LEU A 24 -10.79 -7.14 -24.39
N VAL A 25 -9.57 -7.03 -23.85
CA VAL A 25 -8.34 -7.46 -24.54
C VAL A 25 -8.38 -8.95 -24.86
N GLY A 26 -8.82 -9.79 -23.92
CA GLY A 26 -9.00 -11.23 -24.15
C GLY A 26 -9.96 -11.51 -25.30
N PHE A 27 -11.15 -10.91 -25.26
CA PHE A 27 -12.16 -11.05 -26.30
C PHE A 27 -11.68 -10.57 -27.69
N LEU A 28 -10.96 -9.45 -27.76
CA LEU A 28 -10.44 -8.90 -29.02
C LEU A 28 -9.31 -9.76 -29.59
N LYS A 29 -8.50 -10.40 -28.73
CA LYS A 29 -7.48 -11.38 -29.14
C LYS A 29 -8.12 -12.63 -29.73
N GLU A 30 -9.17 -13.16 -29.10
CA GLU A 30 -9.94 -14.32 -29.63
C GLU A 30 -10.51 -14.03 -31.02
N ARG A 31 -11.00 -12.80 -31.24
CA ARG A 31 -11.51 -12.35 -32.53
C ARG A 31 -10.43 -11.91 -33.54
N LYS A 32 -9.16 -11.92 -33.15
CA LYS A 32 -8.01 -11.49 -33.98
C LYS A 32 -8.11 -10.03 -34.49
N ILE A 33 -8.78 -9.16 -33.74
CA ILE A 33 -8.98 -7.73 -34.11
C ILE A 33 -8.31 -6.77 -33.11
N ILE A 34 -7.51 -7.28 -32.16
CA ILE A 34 -6.83 -6.45 -31.16
C ILE A 34 -5.94 -5.36 -31.78
N ALA A 35 -5.34 -5.62 -32.95
CA ALA A 35 -4.50 -4.66 -33.67
C ALA A 35 -5.25 -3.39 -34.10
N THR A 36 -6.58 -3.42 -34.17
CA THR A 36 -7.42 -2.25 -34.44
C THR A 36 -7.56 -1.34 -33.21
N PHE A 37 -7.16 -1.81 -32.03
CA PHE A 37 -7.28 -1.10 -30.75
C PHE A 37 -5.92 -0.98 -30.03
N PRO A 38 -4.92 -0.31 -30.63
CA PRO A 38 -3.57 -0.18 -30.06
C PRO A 38 -3.56 0.48 -28.67
N GLN A 39 -4.54 1.34 -28.37
CA GLN A 39 -4.70 2.00 -27.08
C GLN A 39 -4.89 1.02 -25.91
N LEU A 40 -5.39 -0.19 -26.17
CA LEU A 40 -5.55 -1.24 -25.14
C LEU A 40 -4.27 -2.04 -24.90
N GLN A 41 -3.24 -1.83 -25.73
CA GLN A 41 -1.90 -2.41 -25.59
C GLN A 41 -0.86 -1.33 -25.26
N ASN A 42 -1.29 -0.20 -24.69
CA ASN A 42 -0.41 0.90 -24.29
C ASN A 42 0.39 0.51 -23.02
N PRO A 43 1.74 0.59 -23.03
CA PRO A 43 2.58 0.39 -21.86
C PRO A 43 2.23 1.28 -20.66
N GLU A 44 1.85 2.53 -20.88
CA GLU A 44 1.41 3.45 -19.81
C GLU A 44 0.18 2.90 -19.10
N LEU A 45 -0.79 2.39 -19.88
CA LEU A 45 -2.02 1.82 -19.35
C LEU A 45 -1.74 0.57 -18.52
N ALA A 46 -0.84 -0.30 -19.00
CA ALA A 46 -0.43 -1.50 -18.30
C ALA A 46 0.31 -1.18 -16.99
N PHE A 47 1.22 -0.21 -17.02
CA PHE A 47 1.92 0.28 -15.84
C PHE A 47 0.94 0.86 -14.80
N LEU A 48 -0.01 1.69 -15.24
CA LEU A 48 -1.02 2.26 -14.34
C LEU A 48 -1.93 1.18 -13.73
N ASP A 49 -2.26 0.11 -14.46
CA ASP A 49 -2.99 -1.01 -13.90
C ASP A 49 -2.19 -1.70 -12.79
N ASP A 50 -0.95 -2.09 -13.07
CA ASP A 50 -0.06 -2.75 -12.10
C ASP A 50 0.10 -1.87 -10.84
N VAL A 51 0.37 -0.56 -10.97
CA VAL A 51 0.49 0.36 -9.83
C VAL A 51 -0.83 0.54 -9.09
N THR A 52 -1.95 0.65 -9.81
CA THR A 52 -3.28 0.79 -9.19
C THR A 52 -3.64 -0.45 -8.39
N GLU A 53 -3.26 -1.65 -8.83
CA GLU A 53 -3.48 -2.88 -8.09
C GLU A 53 -2.77 -2.86 -6.73
N HIS A 54 -1.50 -2.44 -6.69
CA HIS A 54 -0.74 -2.26 -5.45
C HIS A 54 -1.39 -1.25 -4.50
N VAL A 55 -1.78 -0.09 -5.01
CA VAL A 55 -2.42 0.98 -4.19
C VAL A 55 -3.82 0.57 -3.74
N ASN A 56 -4.58 -0.15 -4.58
CA ASN A 56 -5.92 -0.60 -4.24
C ASN A 56 -5.91 -1.66 -3.14
N SER A 57 -4.86 -2.49 -3.06
CA SER A 57 -4.68 -3.45 -1.95
C SER A 57 -4.67 -2.76 -0.58
N LEU A 58 -3.87 -1.69 -0.43
CA LEU A 58 -3.91 -0.86 0.78
C LEU A 58 -5.27 -0.20 0.97
N ASN A 59 -5.85 0.36 -0.09
CA ASN A 59 -7.14 1.03 0.03
C ASN A 59 -8.25 0.09 0.56
N LEU A 60 -8.25 -1.16 0.12
CA LEU A 60 -9.18 -2.18 0.62
C LEU A 60 -8.90 -2.53 2.09
N SER A 61 -7.62 -2.64 2.48
CA SER A 61 -7.26 -2.92 3.86
C SER A 61 -7.59 -1.77 4.82
N LEU A 62 -7.81 -0.54 4.31
CA LEU A 62 -8.27 0.60 5.10
C LEU A 62 -9.80 0.70 5.19
N GLN A 63 -10.55 0.17 4.22
CA GLN A 63 -12.01 0.35 4.10
C GLN A 63 -12.86 -0.78 4.71
N GLY A 64 -12.23 -1.78 5.35
CA GLY A 64 -12.92 -2.92 5.95
C GLY A 64 -13.90 -2.54 7.07
N LYS A 65 -14.97 -3.33 7.23
CA LYS A 65 -15.81 -3.29 8.43
C LYS A 65 -15.00 -3.88 9.59
N ASP A 66 -15.16 -3.34 10.79
CA ASP A 66 -14.47 -3.78 12.01
C ASP A 66 -12.94 -3.55 12.02
N ASN A 67 -12.46 -2.62 11.18
CA ASN A 67 -11.04 -2.27 11.09
C ASN A 67 -10.67 -1.28 12.20
N LEU A 68 -9.88 -1.69 13.19
CA LEU A 68 -9.44 -0.80 14.25
C LEU A 68 -8.39 0.18 13.72
N ILE A 69 -8.20 1.30 14.42
CA ILE A 69 -7.17 2.29 14.07
C ILE A 69 -5.78 1.63 14.01
N ILE A 70 -5.54 0.63 14.86
CA ILE A 70 -4.29 -0.15 14.90
C ILE A 70 -4.11 -0.96 13.61
N ASP A 71 -5.17 -1.64 13.14
CA ASP A 71 -5.13 -2.42 11.91
C ASP A 71 -4.89 -1.53 10.68
N MET A 72 -5.52 -0.34 10.67
CA MET A 72 -5.29 0.68 9.67
C MET A 72 -3.83 1.16 9.71
N PHE A 73 -3.27 1.37 10.90
CA PHE A 73 -1.87 1.77 11.08
C PHE A 73 -0.91 0.71 10.56
N GLN A 74 -1.07 -0.54 10.98
CA GLN A 74 -0.25 -1.65 10.51
C GLN A 74 -0.35 -1.83 8.98
N SER A 75 -1.54 -1.62 8.40
CA SER A 75 -1.72 -1.63 6.96
C SER A 75 -0.88 -0.56 6.25
N VAL A 76 -0.89 0.68 6.75
CA VAL A 76 -0.11 1.79 6.16
C VAL A 76 1.39 1.54 6.31
N ILE A 77 1.84 1.20 7.52
CA ILE A 77 3.26 0.98 7.82
C ILE A 77 3.83 -0.20 7.03
N SER A 78 3.07 -1.28 6.85
CA SER A 78 3.50 -2.43 6.06
C SER A 78 3.43 -2.22 4.55
N SER A 79 2.69 -1.22 4.07
CA SER A 79 2.53 -0.97 2.63
C SER A 79 3.59 -0.05 2.05
N GLU A 80 4.08 0.94 2.80
CA GLU A 80 5.12 1.86 2.29
C GLU A 80 6.42 1.14 1.87
N PRO A 81 6.99 0.20 2.65
CA PRO A 81 8.22 -0.49 2.28
C PRO A 81 8.10 -1.28 0.97
N LYS A 82 6.88 -1.73 0.62
CA LYS A 82 6.61 -2.47 -0.62
C LYS A 82 6.80 -1.62 -1.88
N LEU A 83 6.74 -0.29 -1.77
CA LEU A 83 7.05 0.59 -2.89
C LEU A 83 8.54 0.50 -3.27
N GLY A 84 9.44 0.32 -2.30
CA GLY A 84 10.89 0.25 -2.50
C GLY A 84 11.33 -0.80 -3.54
N PRO A 85 10.91 -2.07 -3.42
CA PRO A 85 11.14 -3.09 -4.44
C PRO A 85 10.65 -2.69 -5.83
N LEU A 86 9.43 -2.12 -5.95
CA LEU A 86 8.87 -1.68 -7.24
C LEU A 86 9.77 -0.65 -7.94
N PHE A 87 10.32 0.31 -7.18
CA PHE A 87 11.32 1.25 -7.72
C PHE A 87 12.55 0.55 -8.25
N SER A 88 13.14 -0.31 -7.41
CA SER A 88 14.39 -0.99 -7.73
C SER A 88 14.24 -1.91 -8.94
N GLU A 89 13.05 -2.47 -9.13
CA GLU A 89 12.72 -3.32 -10.27
C GLU A 89 12.66 -2.50 -11.56
N ILE A 90 11.87 -1.42 -11.58
CA ILE A 90 11.79 -0.54 -12.76
C ILE A 90 13.17 0.03 -13.10
N GLN A 91 13.98 0.47 -12.12
CA GLN A 91 15.33 0.98 -12.38
C GLN A 91 16.26 -0.04 -13.03
N LYS A 92 16.07 -1.34 -12.73
CA LYS A 92 16.86 -2.44 -13.29
C LYS A 92 16.25 -3.01 -14.59
N GLY A 93 15.15 -2.45 -15.07
CA GLY A 93 14.38 -3.01 -16.19
C GLY A 93 13.73 -4.36 -15.86
N ASN A 94 13.58 -4.70 -14.56
CA ASN A 94 12.90 -5.89 -14.11
C ASN A 94 11.39 -5.60 -13.96
N LEU A 95 10.56 -6.49 -14.50
CA LEU A 95 9.09 -6.36 -14.49
C LEU A 95 8.44 -7.47 -13.65
N PHE A 96 9.12 -7.97 -12.63
CA PHE A 96 8.65 -9.10 -11.82
C PHE A 96 7.30 -8.79 -11.13
N ASN A 97 7.17 -7.63 -10.48
CA ASN A 97 5.91 -7.19 -9.87
C ASN A 97 4.97 -6.41 -10.81
N PHE A 98 5.26 -6.37 -12.12
CA PHE A 98 4.51 -5.63 -13.14
C PHE A 98 4.02 -6.61 -14.22
N SER A 99 3.06 -7.45 -13.86
CA SER A 99 2.63 -8.59 -14.68
C SER A 99 2.05 -8.14 -16.02
N HIS A 100 1.29 -7.06 -16.02
CA HIS A 100 0.69 -6.53 -17.24
C HIS A 100 1.70 -5.84 -18.14
N LEU A 101 2.56 -5.02 -17.55
CA LEU A 101 3.61 -4.36 -18.30
C LEU A 101 4.57 -5.40 -18.93
N LYS A 102 4.88 -6.46 -18.19
CA LYS A 102 5.68 -7.60 -18.66
C LYS A 102 5.06 -8.30 -19.88
N CYS A 103 3.72 -8.37 -19.97
CA CYS A 103 3.04 -8.95 -21.13
C CYS A 103 3.22 -8.13 -22.43
N LEU A 104 3.55 -6.84 -22.33
CA LEU A 104 3.76 -5.95 -23.48
C LEU A 104 5.22 -5.94 -23.96
N GLY A 105 6.18 -6.33 -23.11
CA GLY A 105 7.58 -6.51 -23.50
C GLY A 105 8.54 -5.51 -22.87
N LEU A 106 9.64 -5.22 -23.59
CA LEU A 106 10.74 -4.37 -23.11
C LEU A 106 10.33 -2.90 -23.00
N LEU A 107 10.78 -2.24 -21.94
CA LEU A 107 10.63 -0.80 -21.76
C LEU A 107 11.67 -0.05 -22.58
N SER A 108 11.27 1.08 -23.19
CA SER A 108 12.25 2.07 -23.62
C SER A 108 12.87 2.74 -22.40
N GLU A 109 14.12 3.18 -22.52
CA GLU A 109 14.81 3.90 -21.42
C GLU A 109 14.04 5.16 -21.00
N GLN A 110 13.44 5.87 -21.97
CA GLN A 110 12.60 7.02 -21.71
C GLN A 110 11.38 6.66 -20.86
N PHE A 111 10.61 5.64 -21.26
CA PHE A 111 9.41 5.24 -20.52
C PHE A 111 9.75 4.67 -19.14
N GLN A 112 10.87 3.97 -19.01
CA GLN A 112 11.40 3.51 -17.73
C GLN A 112 11.65 4.70 -16.78
N ASN A 113 12.27 5.78 -17.26
CA ASN A 113 12.49 6.99 -16.46
C ASN A 113 11.16 7.64 -16.03
N GLU A 114 10.17 7.70 -16.92
CA GLU A 114 8.82 8.20 -16.60
C GLU A 114 8.12 7.36 -15.52
N CYS A 115 8.27 6.03 -15.58
CA CYS A 115 7.76 5.12 -14.55
C CYS A 115 8.42 5.39 -13.19
N VAL A 116 9.75 5.57 -13.15
CA VAL A 116 10.49 5.91 -11.92
C VAL A 116 9.99 7.21 -11.32
N VAL A 117 9.86 8.28 -12.13
CA VAL A 117 9.33 9.57 -11.68
C VAL A 117 7.92 9.42 -11.11
N THR A 118 7.07 8.65 -11.78
CA THR A 118 5.69 8.41 -11.33
C THR A 118 5.66 7.69 -9.99
N LEU A 119 6.48 6.67 -9.80
CA LEU A 119 6.61 5.98 -8.52
C LEU A 119 7.15 6.94 -7.45
N CYS A 120 8.11 7.82 -7.75
CA CYS A 120 8.69 8.77 -6.79
C CYS A 120 7.60 9.69 -6.25
N ASN A 121 6.83 10.28 -7.17
CA ASN A 121 5.69 11.11 -6.84
C ASN A 121 4.64 10.36 -6.01
N LEU A 122 4.39 9.08 -6.32
CA LEU A 122 3.48 8.24 -5.55
C LEU A 122 3.98 8.05 -4.11
N ARG A 123 5.27 7.75 -3.92
CA ARG A 123 5.87 7.60 -2.60
C ARG A 123 5.81 8.88 -1.78
N GLU A 124 6.14 10.03 -2.37
CA GLU A 124 6.06 11.32 -1.69
C GLU A 124 4.61 11.67 -1.29
N LYS A 125 3.66 11.42 -2.18
CA LYS A 125 2.22 11.58 -1.88
C LYS A 125 1.78 10.63 -0.77
N PHE A 126 2.28 9.41 -0.76
CA PHE A 126 2.00 8.43 0.29
C PHE A 126 2.49 8.93 1.64
N GLN A 127 3.76 9.31 1.72
CA GLN A 127 4.40 9.79 2.94
C GLN A 127 3.72 11.04 3.49
N SER A 128 3.41 12.00 2.62
CA SER A 128 2.69 13.22 3.03
C SER A 128 1.25 12.94 3.46
N SER A 129 0.53 12.04 2.78
CA SER A 129 -0.87 11.71 3.12
C SER A 129 -1.01 10.99 4.46
N PHE A 130 0.01 10.23 4.86
CA PHE A 130 0.02 9.49 6.13
C PHE A 130 0.94 10.10 7.19
N HIS A 131 1.46 11.32 6.96
CA HIS A 131 2.38 11.98 7.89
C HIS A 131 1.78 12.15 9.29
N ASP A 132 0.54 12.62 9.39
CA ASP A 132 -0.13 12.77 10.69
C ASP A 132 -0.45 11.43 11.34
N PHE A 133 -0.68 10.39 10.53
CA PHE A 133 -0.94 9.04 11.04
C PHE A 133 0.29 8.43 11.71
N ARG A 134 1.50 8.79 11.26
CA ARG A 134 2.76 8.41 11.91
C ARG A 134 2.97 9.06 13.27
N LYS A 135 2.33 10.19 13.55
CA LYS A 135 2.41 10.83 14.88
C LYS A 135 1.77 9.97 15.98
N LEU A 136 0.86 9.06 15.60
CA LEU A 136 0.20 8.13 16.51
C LEU A 136 1.02 6.85 16.78
N GLU A 137 2.20 6.72 16.20
CA GLU A 137 3.00 5.48 16.27
C GLU A 137 3.28 5.04 17.71
N ILE A 138 3.67 5.98 18.59
CA ILE A 138 3.93 5.70 20.01
C ILE A 138 2.63 5.32 20.73
N ASP A 139 1.54 6.04 20.51
CA ASP A 139 0.24 5.77 21.16
C ASP A 139 -0.31 4.39 20.76
N ILE A 140 -0.19 4.06 19.47
CA ILE A 140 -0.59 2.76 18.93
C ILE A 140 0.31 1.65 19.47
N ALA A 141 1.61 1.87 19.57
CA ALA A 141 2.55 0.91 20.14
C ALA A 141 2.27 0.65 21.62
N LEU A 142 2.01 1.71 22.41
CA LEU A 142 1.65 1.61 23.82
C LEU A 142 0.35 0.83 24.04
N PHE A 143 -0.64 1.03 23.17
CA PHE A 143 -1.89 0.30 23.25
C PHE A 143 -1.77 -1.15 22.78
N SER A 144 -0.97 -1.41 21.74
CA SER A 144 -0.88 -2.74 21.11
C SER A 144 0.03 -3.69 21.87
N ASP A 145 1.21 -3.23 22.29
CA ASP A 145 2.16 -4.02 23.07
C ASP A 145 3.01 -3.11 23.99
N PRO A 146 2.46 -2.69 25.15
CA PRO A 146 3.12 -1.76 26.07
C PRO A 146 4.46 -2.28 26.61
N PHE A 147 4.71 -3.58 26.53
CA PHE A 147 5.96 -4.20 26.99
C PHE A 147 7.10 -4.09 25.96
N SER A 148 6.79 -3.78 24.69
CA SER A 148 7.78 -3.64 23.62
C SER A 148 8.24 -2.20 23.38
N VAL A 149 7.59 -1.23 24.02
CA VAL A 149 7.84 0.20 23.80
C VAL A 149 9.06 0.68 24.57
N ASN A 150 9.90 1.49 23.93
CA ASN A 150 11.10 2.05 24.54
C ASN A 150 10.77 3.26 25.41
N MET A 151 11.27 3.26 26.65
CA MET A 151 10.99 4.30 27.66
C MET A 151 11.47 5.71 27.28
N SER A 152 12.39 5.81 26.31
CA SER A 152 12.82 7.09 25.73
C SER A 152 11.70 7.81 24.99
N ASP A 153 10.80 7.04 24.36
CA ASP A 153 9.85 7.54 23.37
C ASP A 153 8.48 7.84 23.99
N VAL A 154 8.26 7.41 25.23
CA VAL A 154 6.99 7.57 25.96
C VAL A 154 6.87 8.97 26.58
N PRO A 155 5.69 9.62 26.55
CA PRO A 155 5.44 10.87 27.27
C PRO A 155 5.75 10.75 28.76
N ALA A 156 6.33 11.80 29.37
CA ALA A 156 6.81 11.78 30.75
C ALA A 156 5.72 11.38 31.76
N GLU A 157 4.48 11.80 31.49
CA GLU A 157 3.30 11.55 32.31
C GLU A 157 2.92 10.07 32.39
N LEU A 158 3.29 9.27 31.39
CA LEU A 158 2.94 7.85 31.30
C LEU A 158 4.07 6.91 31.74
N LYS A 159 5.30 7.42 31.92
CA LYS A 159 6.48 6.58 32.20
C LYS A 159 6.35 5.77 33.48
N LEU A 160 5.92 6.38 34.58
CA LEU A 160 5.79 5.67 35.86
C LEU A 160 4.74 4.56 35.78
N ASN A 161 3.57 4.87 35.22
CA ASN A 161 2.50 3.89 35.02
C ASN A 161 2.95 2.73 34.12
N LEU A 162 3.74 3.02 33.09
CA LEU A 162 4.26 1.99 32.19
C LEU A 162 5.31 1.10 32.88
N ILE A 163 6.19 1.67 33.70
CA ILE A 163 7.14 0.89 34.51
C ILE A 163 6.39 -0.05 35.45
N ASP A 164 5.39 0.46 36.17
CA ASP A 164 4.60 -0.35 37.08
C ASP A 164 3.88 -1.50 36.35
N LEU A 165 3.31 -1.20 35.18
CA LEU A 165 2.64 -2.18 34.33
C LEU A 165 3.62 -3.23 33.75
N GLN A 166 4.83 -2.82 33.38
CA GLN A 166 5.88 -3.73 32.87
C GLN A 166 6.48 -4.62 33.96
N LEU A 167 6.53 -4.15 35.20
CA LEU A 167 7.07 -4.88 36.35
C LEU A 167 6.04 -5.80 37.02
N ASP A 168 4.75 -5.69 36.67
CA ASP A 168 3.72 -6.56 37.22
C ASP A 168 3.92 -8.02 36.75
N ARG A 169 4.43 -8.83 37.68
CA ARG A 169 4.78 -10.24 37.47
C ARG A 169 3.57 -11.14 37.20
N ALA A 170 2.33 -10.68 37.46
CA ALA A 170 1.13 -11.45 37.15
C ALA A 170 0.91 -11.56 35.63
N PHE A 171 1.15 -10.48 34.87
CA PHE A 171 1.00 -10.45 33.41
C PHE A 171 2.15 -11.16 32.67
N LEU A 172 3.35 -11.24 33.27
CA LEU A 172 4.51 -11.92 32.68
C LEU A 172 4.38 -13.46 32.69
N LYS A 173 3.56 -14.04 33.58
CA LYS A 173 3.38 -15.51 33.67
C LYS A 173 2.51 -16.09 32.55
N ASP A 174 1.54 -15.34 32.04
CA ASP A 174 0.64 -15.80 30.97
C ASP A 174 1.30 -15.81 29.58
N LYS A 175 2.36 -15.01 29.34
CA LYS A 175 3.16 -15.04 28.10
C LYS A 175 4.29 -16.09 28.09
N ILE A 176 4.69 -16.62 29.26
CA ILE A 176 5.81 -17.57 29.40
C ILE A 176 5.33 -19.03 29.55
N SER A 177 4.03 -19.25 29.73
CA SER A 177 3.44 -20.58 29.75
C SER A 177 3.21 -21.07 28.31
N VAL A 178 4.29 -21.54 27.67
CA VAL A 178 4.30 -22.31 26.42
C VAL A 178 3.63 -23.67 26.64
#